data_AF-A0A3B9WQU9-F1
#
_entry.id   AF-A0A3B9WQU9-F1
#
_cell.length_a   1.000
_cell.length_b   1.000
_cell.length_c   1.000
_cell.angle_alpha   90.00
_cell.angle_beta   90.00
_cell.angle_gamma   90.00
#
_symmetry.space_group_name_H-M   'P 1'
#
loop_
_entity.id
_entity.type
_entity.pdbx_description
1 polymer ?
#
loop_
_entity_poly.entity_id
_entity_poly.type
_entity_poly.pdbx_seq_one_letter_code
_entity_poly.pdbx_strand_id
1 'polypeptide(L)'
;GDGIDELIIGGTGSKQSSILRLYTMVDREPAYAAGGSEGNEYYALAWNDILNEYTGEAGETCYVIYSLEPNSTELFWQVGYKYDTAEDKDNPWFTAYNDREWEPITEEEFNSAITRINSDRLSLKFTPFK
;
A
#
# COMPACT_ATOMS: atom_id res chain seq x y z
N GLY A 1 12.08 6.05 -8.41
CA GLY A 1 13.07 5.15 -9.01
C GLY A 1 14.44 5.77 -8.87
N ASP A 2 15.29 5.15 -8.05
CA ASP A 2 16.70 5.49 -7.85
C ASP A 2 17.63 4.83 -8.90
N GLY A 3 17.04 4.09 -9.85
CA GLY A 3 17.78 3.36 -10.89
C GLY A 3 18.16 1.93 -10.49
N ILE A 4 17.66 1.44 -9.36
CA ILE A 4 17.79 0.05 -8.91
C ILE A 4 16.49 -0.69 -9.21
N ASP A 5 16.58 -1.92 -9.74
CA ASP A 5 15.42 -2.76 -9.99
C ASP A 5 14.93 -3.42 -8.70
N GLU A 6 13.65 -3.27 -8.37
CA GLU A 6 12.98 -4.05 -7.32
C GLU A 6 12.46 -5.39 -7.84
N LEU A 7 12.53 -6.43 -7.00
CA LEU A 7 11.94 -7.74 -7.31
C LEU A 7 10.59 -7.89 -6.61
N ILE A 8 9.54 -7.99 -7.43
CA ILE A 8 8.17 -8.22 -6.96
C ILE A 8 7.76 -9.66 -7.29
N ILE A 9 7.40 -10.42 -6.26
CA ILE A 9 6.73 -11.71 -6.40
C ILE A 9 5.26 -11.48 -6.08
N GLY A 10 4.38 -11.74 -7.04
CA GLY A 10 2.96 -11.49 -6.87
C GLY A 10 2.06 -12.68 -7.13
N GLY A 11 0.79 -12.47 -6.80
CA GLY A 11 -0.26 -13.48 -6.93
C GLY A 11 -0.66 -13.74 -8.38
N THR A 12 -1.16 -14.95 -8.63
CA THR A 12 -1.83 -15.32 -9.88
C THR A 12 -3.32 -15.56 -9.61
N GLY A 13 -4.15 -15.58 -10.67
CA GLY A 13 -5.60 -15.82 -10.52
C GLY A 13 -6.32 -14.67 -9.82
N SER A 14 -7.09 -14.97 -8.77
CA SER A 14 -7.89 -13.96 -8.03
C SER A 14 -7.07 -12.91 -7.29
N LYS A 15 -5.76 -13.15 -7.10
CA LYS A 15 -4.80 -12.21 -6.49
C LYS A 15 -3.90 -11.53 -7.52
N GLN A 16 -4.32 -11.48 -8.78
CA GLN A 16 -3.56 -10.85 -9.84
C GLN A 16 -3.24 -9.39 -9.49
N SER A 17 -1.97 -9.01 -9.66
CA SER A 17 -1.41 -7.69 -9.29
C SER A 17 -1.11 -7.46 -7.81
N SER A 18 -1.48 -8.37 -6.89
CA SER A 18 -1.06 -8.23 -5.49
C SER A 18 0.39 -8.67 -5.30
N ILE A 19 1.10 -7.96 -4.42
CA ILE A 19 2.49 -8.20 -4.04
C ILE A 19 2.51 -9.15 -2.86
N LEU A 20 2.95 -10.39 -3.09
CA LEU A 20 3.14 -11.40 -2.04
C LEU A 20 4.47 -11.20 -1.31
N ARG A 21 5.51 -10.80 -2.04
CA ARG A 21 6.83 -10.43 -1.50
C ARG A 21 7.43 -9.31 -2.34
N LEU A 22 7.93 -8.28 -1.67
CA LEU A 22 8.70 -7.17 -2.19
C LEU A 22 10.14 -7.30 -1.68
N TYR A 23 11.08 -7.36 -2.62
CA TYR A 23 12.51 -7.28 -2.33
C TYR A 23 13.08 -6.03 -2.99
N THR A 24 14.02 -5.40 -2.29
CA THR A 24 14.81 -4.26 -2.74
C THR A 24 16.30 -4.62 -2.67
N MET A 25 17.18 -3.71 -3.06
CA MET A 25 18.62 -3.88 -2.92
C MET A 25 19.14 -3.01 -1.78
N VAL A 26 19.83 -3.63 -0.82
CA VAL A 26 20.55 -2.95 0.26
C VAL A 26 22.00 -3.37 0.17
N ASP A 27 22.90 -2.41 0.03
CA ASP A 27 24.34 -2.62 -0.12
C ASP A 27 24.70 -3.63 -1.23
N ARG A 28 23.91 -3.58 -2.32
CA ARG A 28 24.01 -4.47 -3.51
C ARG A 28 23.62 -5.93 -3.25
N GLU A 29 22.97 -6.23 -2.14
CA GLU A 29 22.39 -7.54 -1.85
C GLU A 29 20.86 -7.46 -1.83
N PRO A 30 20.13 -8.46 -2.34
CA PRO A 30 18.68 -8.50 -2.23
C PRO A 30 18.23 -8.58 -0.77
N ALA A 31 17.31 -7.71 -0.38
CA ALA A 31 16.77 -7.64 0.97
C ALA A 31 15.23 -7.61 0.93
N TYR A 32 14.61 -8.36 1.84
CA TYR A 32 13.14 -8.39 1.97
C TYR A 32 12.62 -7.10 2.60
N ALA A 33 11.69 -6.41 1.93
CA ALA A 33 11.07 -5.19 2.44
C ALA A 33 9.69 -5.46 3.06
N ALA A 34 8.77 -6.04 2.29
CA ALA A 34 7.39 -6.25 2.71
C ALA A 34 6.72 -7.41 1.97
N GLY A 35 5.53 -7.80 2.41
CA GLY A 35 4.79 -8.87 1.75
C GLY A 35 3.36 -8.97 2.25
N GLY A 36 2.43 -9.19 1.32
CA GLY A 36 1.02 -9.32 1.64
C GLY A 36 0.62 -10.70 2.17
N SER A 37 -0.49 -10.70 2.90
CA SER A 37 -1.26 -11.86 3.33
C SER A 37 -2.75 -11.61 3.10
N GLU A 38 -3.60 -12.59 3.38
CA GLU A 38 -5.05 -12.36 3.39
C GLU A 38 -5.41 -11.28 4.43
N GLY A 39 -6.24 -10.30 4.04
CA GLY A 39 -6.62 -9.16 4.89
C GLY A 39 -5.55 -8.07 5.03
N ASN A 40 -4.37 -8.23 4.41
CA ASN A 40 -3.28 -7.27 4.43
C ASN A 40 -2.51 -7.35 3.10
N GLU A 41 -3.01 -6.67 2.08
CA GLU A 41 -2.56 -6.81 0.70
C GLU A 41 -1.74 -5.60 0.26
N TYR A 42 -0.78 -5.85 -0.64
CA TYR A 42 0.13 -4.82 -1.14
C TYR A 42 -0.01 -4.73 -2.67
N TYR A 43 0.07 -3.52 -3.22
CA TYR A 43 -0.04 -3.25 -4.64
C TYR A 43 0.95 -2.18 -5.06
N ALA A 44 1.45 -2.25 -6.29
CA ALA A 44 2.25 -1.18 -6.85
C ALA A 44 1.35 -0.04 -7.34
N LEU A 45 1.74 1.19 -7.05
CA LEU A 45 1.18 2.40 -7.62
C LEU A 45 2.17 3.02 -8.63
N ALA A 46 1.71 4.01 -9.38
CA ALA A 46 2.60 4.88 -10.15
C ALA A 46 3.68 5.52 -9.25
N TRP A 47 4.77 6.00 -9.85
CA TRP A 47 5.84 6.75 -9.16
C TRP A 47 6.68 5.97 -8.12
N ASN A 48 6.72 4.63 -8.20
CA ASN A 48 7.40 3.75 -7.23
C ASN A 48 6.76 3.73 -5.83
N ASP A 49 5.50 4.18 -5.70
CA ASP A 49 4.77 4.05 -4.46
C ASP A 49 4.15 2.66 -4.32
N ILE A 50 3.99 2.23 -3.07
CA ILE A 50 3.39 0.96 -2.67
C ILE A 50 2.13 1.26 -1.87
N LEU A 51 1.01 0.74 -2.33
CA LEU A 51 -0.24 0.74 -1.58
C LEU A 51 -0.28 -0.49 -0.67
N ASN A 52 -0.66 -0.28 0.58
CA ASN A 52 -1.10 -1.33 1.49
C ASN A 52 -2.60 -1.16 1.77
N GLU A 53 -3.37 -2.20 1.47
CA GLU A 53 -4.80 -2.29 1.81
C GLU A 53 -4.97 -3.34 2.90
N TYR A 54 -5.47 -2.95 4.06
CA TYR A 54 -5.70 -3.89 5.14
C TYR A 54 -7.01 -3.64 5.86
N THR A 55 -7.55 -4.70 6.43
CA THR A 55 -8.68 -4.63 7.36
C THR A 55 -8.13 -4.77 8.77
N GLY A 56 -8.38 -3.76 9.60
CA GLY A 56 -7.94 -3.78 11.00
C GLY A 56 -8.97 -4.39 11.94
N GLU A 57 -8.81 -4.10 13.22
CA GLU A 57 -9.74 -4.56 14.25
C GLU A 57 -11.09 -3.82 14.11
N ALA A 58 -12.18 -4.45 14.57
CA ALA A 58 -13.54 -3.90 14.50
C ALA A 58 -14.08 -3.54 13.09
N GLY A 59 -13.44 -4.03 12.02
CA GLY A 59 -13.92 -3.85 10.65
C GLY A 59 -13.49 -2.54 10.00
N GLU A 60 -12.47 -1.86 10.54
CA GLU A 60 -11.85 -0.72 9.86
C GLU A 60 -11.20 -1.16 8.54
N THR A 61 -11.25 -0.30 7.52
CA THR A 61 -10.56 -0.52 6.24
C THR A 61 -9.57 0.61 6.02
N CYS A 62 -8.32 0.24 5.77
CA CYS A 62 -7.20 1.16 5.69
C CYS A 62 -6.48 1.05 4.34
N TYR A 63 -6.08 2.20 3.82
CA TYR A 63 -5.32 2.36 2.58
C TYR A 63 -4.10 3.23 2.90
N VAL A 64 -2.92 2.64 2.91
CA VAL A 64 -1.68 3.35 3.25
C VAL A 64 -0.74 3.35 2.06
N ILE A 65 -0.31 4.54 1.66
CA ILE A 65 0.67 4.74 0.60
C ILE A 65 2.05 4.89 1.24
N TYR A 66 2.98 4.07 0.79
CA TYR A 66 4.38 4.11 1.18
C TYR A 66 5.25 4.43 -0.01
N SER A 67 6.35 5.13 0.23
CA SER A 67 7.47 5.18 -0.71
C SER A 67 8.57 4.26 -0.17
N LEU A 68 9.18 3.47 -1.06
CA LEU A 68 10.33 2.64 -0.69
C LEU A 68 11.58 3.52 -0.60
N GLU A 69 12.27 3.49 0.54
CA GLU A 69 13.49 4.27 0.70
C GLU A 69 14.66 3.66 -0.08
N PRO A 70 15.48 4.47 -0.79
CA PRO A 70 16.66 3.98 -1.50
C PRO A 70 17.65 3.29 -0.56
N ASN A 71 18.21 2.15 -1.01
CA ASN A 71 19.19 1.37 -0.25
C ASN A 71 18.71 1.00 1.18
N SER A 72 17.40 0.80 1.36
CA SER A 72 16.76 0.45 2.64
C SER A 72 15.60 -0.51 2.41
N THR A 73 15.25 -1.29 3.43
CA THR A 73 14.01 -2.08 3.44
C THR A 73 12.82 -1.29 3.99
N GLU A 74 13.03 -0.03 4.37
CA GLU A 74 12.02 0.81 5.01
C GLU A 74 10.97 1.31 4.00
N LEU A 75 9.71 1.12 4.37
CA LEU A 75 8.55 1.71 3.70
C LEU A 75 8.19 3.00 4.43
N PHE A 76 8.51 4.13 3.83
CA PHE A 76 8.25 5.45 4.39
C PHE A 76 6.79 5.87 4.12
N TRP A 77 6.01 6.01 5.19
CA TRP A 77 4.58 6.35 5.13
C TRP A 77 4.38 7.75 4.53
N GLN A 78 3.70 7.83 3.38
CA GLN A 78 3.34 9.09 2.74
C GLN A 78 2.02 9.61 3.27
N VAL A 79 0.96 8.80 3.11
CA VAL A 79 -0.40 9.17 3.47
C VAL A 79 -1.23 7.90 3.69
N GLY A 80 -2.12 7.95 4.66
CA GLY A 80 -3.10 6.93 4.97
C GLY A 80 -4.51 7.48 4.82
N TYR A 81 -5.44 6.59 4.46
CA TYR A 81 -6.88 6.82 4.50
C TYR A 81 -7.52 5.65 5.22
N LYS A 82 -8.42 5.94 6.15
CA LYS A 82 -9.15 4.93 6.91
C LYS A 82 -10.64 5.20 6.90
N TYR A 83 -11.42 4.12 6.78
CA TYR A 83 -12.84 4.08 7.10
C TYR A 83 -13.03 3.31 8.42
N ASP A 84 -13.55 3.98 9.45
CA ASP A 84 -13.72 3.40 10.80
C ASP A 84 -14.99 3.92 11.49
N THR A 85 -16.03 3.10 11.48
CA THR A 85 -17.31 3.40 12.15
C THR A 85 -17.30 3.17 13.67
N ALA A 86 -16.28 2.50 14.19
CA ALA A 86 -16.14 2.29 15.63
C ALA A 86 -15.53 3.53 16.31
N GLU A 87 -14.65 4.25 15.61
CA GLU A 87 -14.05 5.50 16.07
C GLU A 87 -15.03 6.69 16.00
N ASP A 88 -15.65 6.92 14.83
CA ASP A 88 -16.71 7.91 14.67
C ASP A 88 -17.78 7.38 13.71
N LYS A 89 -18.99 7.18 14.23
CA LYS A 89 -20.09 6.64 13.44
C LYS A 89 -20.72 7.69 12.51
N ASP A 90 -20.68 8.96 12.90
CA ASP A 90 -21.30 10.05 12.16
C ASP A 90 -20.36 10.60 11.08
N ASN A 91 -19.04 10.51 11.28
CA ASN A 91 -18.01 10.84 10.29
C ASN A 91 -16.85 9.82 10.25
N PRO A 92 -17.08 8.60 9.73
CA PRO A 92 -16.13 7.49 9.79
C PRO A 92 -14.91 7.59 8.84
N TRP A 93 -14.61 8.76 8.26
CA TRP A 93 -13.55 8.90 7.27
C TRP A 93 -12.39 9.70 7.83
N PHE A 94 -11.18 9.17 7.68
CA PHE A 94 -9.97 9.73 8.25
C PHE A 94 -8.82 9.74 7.24
N THR A 95 -7.89 10.68 7.40
CA THR A 95 -6.59 10.69 6.75
C THR A 95 -5.47 10.80 7.77
N ALA A 96 -4.27 10.34 7.43
CA ALA A 96 -3.08 10.52 8.23
C ALA A 96 -1.89 10.76 7.31
N TYR A 97 -0.89 11.52 7.75
CA TYR A 97 0.32 11.76 6.97
C TYR A 97 1.51 11.01 7.59
N ASN A 98 2.72 11.55 7.43
CA ASN A 98 3.95 10.90 7.88
C ASN A 98 4.10 10.82 9.42
N ASP A 99 3.35 11.62 10.17
CA ASP A 99 3.23 11.56 11.64
C ASP A 99 2.31 10.43 12.14
N ARG A 100 1.50 9.86 11.24
CA ARG A 100 0.52 8.80 11.51
C ARG A 100 -0.57 9.22 12.50
N GLU A 101 -0.83 10.52 12.61
CA GLU A 101 -1.96 11.05 13.36
C GLU A 101 -3.20 11.06 12.46
N TRP A 102 -4.27 10.39 12.88
CA TRP A 102 -5.50 10.31 12.11
C TRP A 102 -6.38 11.54 12.37
N GLU A 103 -6.75 12.21 11.30
CA GLU A 103 -7.62 13.39 11.32
C GLU A 103 -8.89 13.12 10.51
N PRO A 104 -10.06 13.58 10.99
CA PRO A 104 -11.31 13.39 10.27
C PRO A 104 -11.30 14.19 8.95
N ILE A 105 -11.80 13.55 7.90
CA ILE A 105 -12.06 14.17 6.59
C ILE A 105 -13.51 13.93 6.18
N THR A 106 -13.94 14.58 5.10
CA THR A 106 -15.26 14.34 4.53
C THR A 106 -15.31 13.04 3.71
N GLU A 107 -16.51 12.47 3.56
CA GLU A 107 -16.76 11.35 2.65
C GLU A 107 -16.31 11.66 1.21
N GLU A 108 -16.50 12.89 0.75
CA GLU A 108 -16.11 13.33 -0.60
C GLU A 108 -14.58 13.30 -0.79
N GLU A 109 -13.83 13.79 0.20
CA GLU A 109 -12.36 13.75 0.19
C GLU A 109 -11.86 12.30 0.19
N PHE A 110 -12.44 11.44 1.04
CA PHE A 110 -12.09 10.03 1.10
C PHE A 110 -12.36 9.34 -0.25
N ASN A 111 -13.56 9.48 -0.80
CA ASN A 111 -13.94 8.86 -2.07
C ASN A 111 -13.07 9.36 -3.24
N SER A 112 -12.68 10.64 -3.23
CA SER A 112 -11.75 11.21 -4.20
C SER A 112 -10.36 10.58 -4.08
N ALA A 113 -9.87 10.37 -2.85
CA ALA A 113 -8.60 9.69 -2.61
C ALA A 113 -8.62 8.23 -3.08
N ILE A 114 -9.68 7.47 -2.74
CA ILE A 114 -9.83 6.07 -3.19
C ILE A 114 -9.91 5.99 -4.72
N THR A 115 -10.60 6.92 -5.38
CA THR A 115 -10.66 6.98 -6.85
C THR A 115 -9.27 7.19 -7.44
N ARG A 116 -8.48 8.11 -6.88
CA ARG A 116 -7.10 8.35 -7.30
C ARG A 116 -6.21 7.13 -7.08
N ILE A 117 -6.25 6.52 -5.89
CA ILE A 117 -5.49 5.31 -5.57
C ILE A 117 -5.77 4.19 -6.57
N ASN A 118 -7.05 3.98 -6.91
CA ASN A 118 -7.44 2.97 -7.88
C ASN A 118 -6.99 3.31 -9.31
N SER A 119 -6.96 4.59 -9.68
CA SER A 119 -6.42 5.04 -10.96
C SER A 119 -4.91 4.87 -11.06
N ASP A 120 -4.19 5.08 -9.96
CA ASP A 120 -2.72 4.98 -9.90
C ASP A 120 -2.24 3.54 -9.75
N ARG A 121 -3.14 2.58 -9.44
CA ARG A 121 -2.79 1.16 -9.26
C ARG A 121 -2.30 0.53 -10.54
N LEU A 122 -1.12 -0.09 -10.48
CA LEU A 122 -0.50 -0.76 -11.62
C LEU A 122 -0.99 -2.20 -11.76
N SER A 123 -1.38 -2.57 -12.99
CA SER A 123 -1.68 -3.96 -13.34
C SER A 123 -0.39 -4.72 -13.62
N LEU A 124 0.18 -5.33 -12.59
CA LEU A 124 1.38 -6.15 -12.72
C LEU A 124 1.05 -7.52 -13.32
N LYS A 125 1.74 -7.86 -14.41
CA LYS A 125 1.67 -9.19 -15.03
C LYS A 125 2.91 -10.00 -14.63
N PHE A 126 2.72 -10.99 -13.78
CA PHE A 126 3.80 -11.86 -13.32
C PHE A 126 4.04 -13.00 -14.31
N THR A 127 5.32 -13.31 -14.54
CA THR A 127 5.73 -14.49 -15.29
C THR A 127 5.93 -15.65 -14.30
N PRO A 128 5.28 -16.81 -14.47
CA PRO A 128 5.49 -17.95 -13.59
C PRO A 128 6.94 -18.43 -13.61
N PHE A 129 7.46 -18.83 -12.45
CA PHE A 129 8.71 -19.57 -12.38
C PHE A 129 8.54 -20.94 -13.07
N LYS A 130 9.49 -21.31 -13.93
CA LYS A 130 9.54 -22.61 -14.60
C LYS A 130 10.33 -23.62 -13.79
#